data_AF-A0A8R1IR61-F1
#
_entry.id   AF-A0A8R1IR61-F1
#
_cell.length_a   1.000
_cell.length_b   1.000
_cell.length_c   1.000
_cell.angle_alpha   90.00
_cell.angle_beta   90.00
_cell.angle_gamma   90.00
#
_symmetry.space_group_name_H-M   'P 1'
#
loop_
_entity.id
_entity.type
_entity.pdbx_description
1 polymer ?
#
loop_
_entity_poly.entity_id
_entity_poly.type
_entity_poly.pdbx_seq_one_letter_code
_entity_poly.pdbx_strand_id
1 'polypeptide(L)'
;MRIINADANWIKFLLDVGDGVANDYEDRVTLLEGLPVLEDLVDDVFGGSNKGKDTFVPRITCYEDKNLPFHLKRTQFPVKLAFAISINKAQGQSFGRVGLYLPEEVFVHGQTYVALSRARSKNELFIKSTSERLFNVVYKEII
;
A
#
# COMPACT_ATOMS: atom_id res chain seq x y z
N MET A 1 11.37 4.03 -1.70
CA MET A 1 11.83 4.58 -2.98
C MET A 1 12.17 6.06 -2.77
N ARG A 2 13.18 6.61 -3.45
CA ARG A 2 13.70 7.97 -3.24
C ARG A 2 12.78 8.95 -3.98
N ILE A 3 11.99 9.73 -3.25
CA ILE A 3 10.91 10.57 -3.79
C ILE A 3 11.51 11.81 -4.51
N ILE A 4 11.53 11.82 -5.84
CA ILE A 4 11.72 13.01 -6.69
C ILE A 4 10.35 13.64 -7.02
N ASN A 5 10.31 14.88 -7.52
CA ASN A 5 9.03 15.60 -7.79
C ASN A 5 8.06 14.85 -8.74
N ALA A 6 8.56 13.95 -9.59
CA ALA A 6 7.73 13.09 -10.44
C ALA A 6 7.03 11.95 -9.66
N ASP A 7 7.55 11.59 -8.48
CA ASP A 7 7.02 10.50 -7.66
C ASP A 7 5.74 10.89 -6.91
N ALA A 8 5.47 12.18 -6.73
CA ALA A 8 4.20 12.63 -6.13
C ALA A 8 3.00 12.27 -7.03
N ASN A 9 3.16 12.40 -8.35
CA ASN A 9 2.14 12.01 -9.33
C ASN A 9 1.98 10.49 -9.38
N TRP A 10 3.10 9.74 -9.28
CA TRP A 10 3.06 8.29 -9.15
C TRP A 10 2.35 7.85 -7.86
N ILE A 11 2.72 8.42 -6.71
CA ILE A 11 2.10 8.10 -5.42
C ILE A 11 0.60 8.38 -5.48
N LYS A 12 0.19 9.52 -6.03
CA LYS A 12 -1.23 9.86 -6.20
C LYS A 12 -1.94 8.87 -7.12
N PHE A 13 -1.40 8.61 -8.31
CA PHE A 13 -1.94 7.63 -9.25
C PHE A 13 -2.12 6.25 -8.59
N LEU A 14 -1.14 5.80 -7.81
CA LEU A 14 -1.18 4.51 -7.14
C LEU A 14 -2.17 4.48 -5.98
N LEU A 15 -2.39 5.60 -5.29
CA LEU A 15 -3.48 5.75 -4.33
C LEU A 15 -4.83 5.66 -5.02
N ASP A 16 -4.99 6.36 -6.15
CA ASP A 16 -6.21 6.33 -6.98
C ASP A 16 -6.47 4.92 -7.57
N VAL A 17 -5.43 4.13 -7.83
CA VAL A 17 -5.57 2.71 -8.19
C VAL A 17 -5.96 1.86 -6.98
N GLY A 18 -5.40 2.16 -5.80
CA GLY A 18 -5.62 1.41 -4.57
C GLY A 18 -7.00 1.64 -3.94
N ASP A 19 -7.59 2.82 -4.12
CA ASP A 19 -8.95 3.17 -3.70
C ASP A 19 -10.02 2.86 -4.77
N GLY A 20 -9.59 2.54 -5.99
CA GLY A 20 -10.43 2.16 -7.12
C GLY A 20 -10.94 3.33 -7.95
N VAL A 21 -10.55 4.57 -7.65
CA VAL A 21 -10.93 5.77 -8.42
C VAL A 21 -10.34 5.75 -9.83
N ALA A 22 -9.15 5.18 -10.00
CA ALA A 22 -8.48 5.00 -11.28
C ALA A 22 -8.85 3.68 -11.98
N ASN A 23 -9.73 2.87 -11.38
CA ASN A 23 -10.18 1.61 -11.97
C ASN A 23 -11.44 1.85 -12.81
N ASP A 24 -11.49 1.27 -13.99
CA ASP A 24 -12.73 1.23 -14.78
C ASP A 24 -13.75 0.23 -14.21
N TYR A 25 -14.91 0.11 -14.86
CA TYR A 25 -15.99 -0.80 -14.45
C TYR A 25 -15.63 -2.29 -14.53
N GLU A 26 -14.48 -2.63 -15.13
CA GLU A 26 -13.93 -3.99 -15.19
C GLU A 26 -12.67 -4.16 -14.32
N ASP A 27 -12.42 -3.24 -13.37
CA ASP A 27 -11.22 -3.20 -12.51
C ASP A 27 -9.90 -3.03 -13.29
N ARG A 28 -9.93 -2.46 -14.49
CA ARG A 28 -8.71 -2.18 -15.27
C ARG A 28 -8.19 -0.78 -14.94
N VAL A 29 -6.87 -0.69 -14.86
CA VAL A 29 -6.15 0.55 -14.59
C VAL A 29 -5.55 1.07 -15.89
N THR A 30 -5.84 2.33 -16.23
CA THR A 30 -5.20 3.00 -17.36
C THR A 30 -4.03 3.85 -16.85
N LEU A 31 -2.83 3.65 -17.40
CA LEU A 31 -1.66 4.45 -17.03
C LEU A 31 -1.81 5.89 -17.52
N LEU A 32 -1.39 6.87 -16.72
CA LEU A 32 -1.33 8.28 -17.14
C LEU A 32 -0.27 8.44 -18.25
N GLU A 33 -0.62 9.16 -19.33
CA GLU A 33 0.31 9.46 -20.42
C GLU A 33 1.54 10.22 -19.88
N GLY A 34 2.74 9.72 -20.20
CA GLY A 34 4.01 10.35 -19.82
C GLY A 34 4.64 9.90 -18.50
N LEU A 35 4.09 8.90 -17.82
CA LEU A 35 4.75 8.31 -16.65
C LEU A 35 6.02 7.52 -17.07
N PRO A 36 7.22 7.85 -16.57
CA PRO A 36 8.43 7.11 -16.90
C PRO A 36 8.38 5.72 -16.25
N VAL A 37 8.36 4.67 -17.08
CA VAL A 37 8.47 3.27 -16.63
C VAL A 37 9.94 2.88 -16.79
N LEU A 38 10.69 2.91 -15.69
CA LEU A 38 12.09 2.49 -15.69
C LEU A 38 12.16 1.04 -15.17
N GLU A 39 12.33 0.11 -16.12
CA GLU A 39 12.66 -1.32 -15.98
C GLU A 39 11.74 -2.20 -15.09
N ASP A 40 11.99 -3.52 -15.16
CA ASP A 40 11.12 -4.60 -14.69
C ASP A 40 10.66 -4.42 -13.23
N LEU A 41 9.33 -4.42 -13.06
CA LEU A 41 8.62 -4.06 -11.84
C LEU A 41 8.71 -5.09 -10.69
N VAL A 42 9.28 -6.28 -10.95
CA VAL A 42 9.19 -7.43 -10.04
C VAL A 42 10.51 -7.62 -9.30
N ASP A 43 10.75 -6.77 -8.30
CA ASP A 43 12.01 -6.80 -7.54
C ASP A 43 11.98 -7.76 -6.33
N ASP A 44 10.80 -8.10 -5.78
CA ASP A 44 10.72 -8.93 -4.58
C ASP A 44 9.40 -9.73 -4.45
N VAL A 45 9.52 -11.06 -4.34
CA VAL A 45 8.47 -11.97 -3.84
C VAL A 45 8.59 -12.03 -2.32
N PHE A 46 7.56 -11.61 -1.59
CA PHE A 46 7.50 -11.76 -0.13
C PHE A 46 7.66 -13.25 0.25
N GLY A 47 8.74 -13.59 0.95
CA GLY A 47 9.07 -14.98 1.33
C GLY A 47 10.54 -15.36 1.25
N GLY A 48 11.40 -14.53 0.64
CA GLY A 48 12.86 -14.66 0.64
C GLY A 48 13.44 -15.83 -0.17
N SER A 49 12.69 -16.92 -0.35
CA SER A 49 13.12 -18.14 -1.03
C SER A 49 13.12 -18.06 -2.57
N ASN A 50 12.42 -17.06 -3.14
CA ASN A 50 12.17 -16.96 -4.59
C ASN A 50 12.67 -15.65 -5.22
N LYS A 51 13.60 -14.94 -4.56
CA LYS A 51 14.14 -13.69 -5.09
C LYS A 51 14.86 -13.94 -6.43
N GLY A 52 14.43 -13.25 -7.49
CA GLY A 52 15.02 -13.34 -8.84
C GLY A 52 14.75 -14.65 -9.59
N LYS A 53 13.74 -15.44 -9.19
CA LYS A 53 13.34 -16.66 -9.90
C LYS A 53 11.94 -16.54 -10.46
N ASP A 54 11.76 -16.98 -11.71
CA ASP A 54 10.45 -17.18 -12.31
C ASP A 54 9.64 -18.14 -11.42
N THR A 55 8.60 -17.60 -10.80
CA THR A 55 7.79 -18.32 -9.81
C THR A 55 6.35 -18.34 -10.26
N PHE A 56 5.77 -19.54 -10.32
CA PHE A 56 4.34 -19.68 -10.57
C PHE A 56 3.55 -19.30 -9.32
N VAL A 57 2.65 -18.33 -9.46
CA VAL A 57 1.73 -17.91 -8.41
C VAL A 57 0.35 -18.55 -8.66
N PRO A 58 -0.10 -19.52 -7.85
CA PRO A 58 -1.41 -20.15 -8.04
C PRO A 58 -2.54 -19.20 -7.60
N ARG A 59 -3.72 -19.37 -8.21
CA ARG A 59 -4.95 -18.72 -7.73
C ARG A 59 -5.34 -19.31 -6.38
N ILE A 60 -5.71 -18.44 -5.44
CA ILE A 60 -6.25 -18.83 -4.14
C ILE A 60 -7.76 -18.61 -4.12
N THR A 61 -8.46 -19.48 -3.41
CA THR A 61 -9.88 -19.29 -3.12
C THR A 61 -10.05 -18.75 -1.71
N CYS A 62 -10.66 -17.57 -1.58
CA CYS A 62 -11.13 -17.01 -0.32
C CYS A 62 -12.63 -17.31 -0.17
N TYR A 63 -13.01 -17.68 1.05
CA TYR A 63 -14.40 -17.90 1.45
C TYR A 63 -14.80 -16.81 2.44
N GLU A 64 -15.92 -16.14 2.21
CA GLU A 64 -16.56 -15.28 3.20
C GLU A 64 -17.80 -15.98 3.71
N ASP A 65 -17.81 -16.31 4.99
CA ASP A 65 -18.94 -17.02 5.57
C ASP A 65 -19.06 -16.71 7.05
N LYS A 66 -20.02 -15.85 7.40
CA LYS A 66 -20.55 -15.78 8.76
C LYS A 66 -22.05 -15.51 8.87
N ASN A 67 -22.75 -14.97 7.85
CA ASN A 67 -24.19 -14.64 7.94
C ASN A 67 -24.91 -14.37 6.58
N LEU A 68 -24.40 -14.87 5.45
CA LEU A 68 -25.03 -14.64 4.14
C LEU A 68 -25.96 -15.79 3.76
N PRO A 69 -27.07 -15.54 3.03
CA PRO A 69 -27.98 -16.60 2.57
C PRO A 69 -27.37 -17.49 1.47
N PHE A 70 -26.14 -17.21 1.03
CA PHE A 70 -25.40 -17.98 0.04
C PHE A 70 -23.89 -17.98 0.38
N HIS A 71 -23.18 -19.00 -0.08
CA HIS A 71 -21.73 -19.10 0.09
C HIS A 71 -21.01 -18.20 -0.92
N LEU A 72 -20.35 -17.14 -0.45
CA LEU A 72 -19.51 -16.30 -1.29
C LEU A 72 -18.11 -16.89 -1.40
N LYS A 73 -17.75 -17.32 -2.62
CA LYS A 73 -16.43 -17.87 -2.96
C LYS A 73 -15.75 -16.95 -3.97
N ARG A 74 -14.62 -16.35 -3.58
CA ARG A 74 -13.79 -15.50 -4.46
C ARG A 74 -12.49 -16.22 -4.80
N THR A 75 -12.25 -16.52 -6.08
CA THR A 75 -10.98 -17.11 -6.54
C THR A 75 -10.17 -16.08 -7.29
N GLN A 76 -8.98 -15.75 -6.79
CA GLN A 76 -8.13 -14.69 -7.36
C GLN A 76 -6.65 -15.04 -7.19
N PHE A 77 -5.79 -14.40 -7.98
CA PHE A 77 -4.37 -14.42 -7.69
C PHE A 77 -4.09 -13.62 -6.40
N PRO A 78 -3.23 -14.10 -5.50
CA PRO A 78 -2.83 -13.39 -4.28
C PRO A 78 -1.82 -12.27 -4.58
N VAL A 79 -2.04 -11.50 -5.64
CA VAL A 79 -1.20 -10.39 -6.05
C VAL A 79 -2.03 -9.12 -6.05
N LYS A 80 -1.41 -8.03 -5.61
CA LYS A 80 -1.96 -6.68 -5.74
C LYS A 80 -0.83 -5.78 -6.22
N LEU A 81 -1.15 -4.88 -7.14
CA LEU A 81 -0.28 -3.75 -7.43
C LEU A 81 -0.09 -2.97 -6.12
N ALA A 82 1.13 -2.92 -5.61
CA ALA A 82 1.41 -2.49 -4.24
C ALA A 82 2.58 -1.52 -4.17
N PHE A 83 2.58 -0.50 -5.03
CA PHE A 83 3.53 0.60 -4.90
C PHE A 83 3.14 1.58 -3.79
N ALA A 84 1.83 1.75 -3.55
CA ALA A 84 1.27 2.48 -2.42
C ALA A 84 0.21 1.61 -1.74
N ILE A 85 0.19 1.64 -0.41
CA ILE A 85 -0.81 0.96 0.40
C ILE A 85 -1.29 1.90 1.49
N SER A 86 -2.58 1.83 1.85
CA SER A 86 -3.09 2.62 2.96
C SER A 86 -2.52 2.12 4.28
N ILE A 87 -2.38 3.03 5.26
CA ILE A 87 -1.82 2.74 6.59
C ILE A 87 -2.56 1.56 7.26
N ASN A 88 -3.88 1.50 7.12
CA ASN A 88 -4.70 0.42 7.68
C ASN A 88 -4.40 -0.93 7.01
N LYS A 89 -4.18 -0.95 5.69
CA LYS A 89 -3.81 -2.19 4.98
C LYS A 89 -2.37 -2.62 5.30
N ALA A 90 -1.49 -1.66 5.58
CA ALA A 90 -0.11 -1.91 6.00
C ALA A 90 0.02 -2.44 7.43
N GLN A 91 -1.05 -2.39 8.24
CA GLN A 91 -1.03 -2.83 9.64
C GLN A 91 -0.59 -4.29 9.75
N GLY A 92 0.41 -4.55 10.60
CA GLY A 92 0.99 -5.89 10.77
C GLY A 92 2.07 -6.26 9.74
N GLN A 93 2.36 -5.41 8.76
CA GLN A 93 3.42 -5.64 7.76
C GLN A 93 4.68 -4.83 8.05
N SER A 94 5.85 -5.29 7.63
CA SER A 94 7.11 -4.54 7.78
C SER A 94 7.83 -4.46 6.43
N PHE A 95 8.21 -3.25 6.04
CA PHE A 95 8.85 -2.98 4.75
C PHE A 95 10.29 -2.52 4.96
N GLY A 96 11.14 -2.78 3.96
CA GLY A 96 12.53 -2.32 3.96
C GLY A 96 12.60 -0.80 3.87
N ARG A 97 12.07 -0.20 2.81
CA ARG A 97 12.02 1.27 2.61
C ARG A 97 10.58 1.75 2.52
N VAL A 98 10.23 2.76 3.32
CA VAL A 98 8.85 3.29 3.41
C VAL A 98 8.83 4.75 3.04
N GLY A 99 7.95 5.11 2.10
CA GLY A 99 7.54 6.50 1.86
C GLY A 99 6.17 6.74 2.51
N LEU A 100 6.10 7.67 3.45
CA LEU A 100 4.86 8.09 4.08
C LEU A 100 4.41 9.41 3.46
N TYR A 101 3.30 9.39 2.72
CA TYR A 101 2.70 10.57 2.11
C TYR A 101 1.45 10.96 2.90
N LEU A 102 1.47 12.17 3.48
CA LEU A 102 0.42 12.71 4.34
C LEU A 102 0.06 14.13 3.85
N PRO A 103 -0.77 14.24 2.79
CA PRO A 103 -1.22 15.54 2.28
C PRO A 103 -2.11 16.27 3.30
N GLU A 104 -2.78 15.53 4.17
CA GLU A 104 -3.59 16.02 5.29
C GLU A 104 -3.13 15.37 6.59
N GLU A 105 -3.50 15.96 7.72
CA GLU A 105 -3.17 15.43 9.03
C GLU A 105 -3.96 14.15 9.34
N VAL A 106 -3.31 13.26 10.10
CA VAL A 106 -3.89 11.98 10.48
C VAL A 106 -4.98 12.19 11.52
N PHE A 107 -6.18 11.67 11.27
CA PHE A 107 -7.36 11.93 12.09
C PHE A 107 -7.68 10.82 13.11
N VAL A 108 -7.12 9.61 12.95
CA VAL A 108 -7.45 8.44 13.79
C VAL A 108 -6.39 8.18 14.86
N HIS A 109 -6.87 7.68 16.01
CA HIS A 109 -6.03 7.19 17.09
C HIS A 109 -4.94 6.22 16.63
N GLY A 110 -3.68 6.53 16.96
CA GLY A 110 -2.54 5.62 16.74
C GLY A 110 -2.17 5.39 15.27
N GLN A 111 -2.85 6.00 14.30
CA GLN A 111 -2.61 5.77 12.88
C GLN A 111 -1.22 6.28 12.45
N THR A 112 -0.77 7.42 12.99
CA THR A 112 0.60 7.93 12.77
C THR A 112 1.63 6.93 13.32
N TYR A 113 1.40 6.38 14.51
CA TYR A 113 2.27 5.35 15.07
C TYR A 113 2.29 4.08 14.21
N VAL A 114 1.13 3.61 13.74
CA VAL A 114 1.05 2.45 12.84
C VAL A 114 1.86 2.70 11.58
N ALA A 115 1.75 3.88 10.97
CA ALA A 115 2.48 4.25 9.77
C ALA A 115 4.01 4.26 9.98
N LEU A 116 4.47 4.93 11.04
CA LEU A 116 5.91 5.03 11.34
C LEU A 116 6.52 3.68 11.70
N SER A 117 5.78 2.84 12.42
CA SER A 117 6.23 1.49 12.82
C SER A 117 6.32 0.49 11.66
N ARG A 118 5.92 0.86 10.43
CA ARG A 118 6.10 -0.02 9.25
C ARG A 118 7.53 -0.02 8.74
N ALA A 119 8.32 1.01 9.06
CA ALA A 119 9.74 1.09 8.70
C ALA A 119 10.60 0.42 9.76
N ARG A 120 11.67 -0.27 9.33
CA ARG A 120 12.61 -0.95 10.25
C ARG A 120 13.68 -0.03 10.81
N SER A 121 14.06 1.00 10.07
CA SER A 121 15.07 1.98 10.47
C SER A 121 14.65 3.39 10.08
N LYS A 122 15.12 4.38 10.85
CA LYS A 122 14.92 5.81 10.56
C LYS A 122 15.46 6.20 9.19
N ASN A 123 16.59 5.62 8.77
CA ASN A 123 17.23 5.93 7.49
C ASN A 123 16.43 5.41 6.28
N GLU A 124 15.46 4.52 6.52
CA GLU A 124 14.64 3.91 5.49
C GLU A 124 13.23 4.48 5.44
N LEU A 125 12.95 5.48 6.28
CA LEU A 125 11.67 6.17 6.36
C LEU A 125 11.79 7.57 5.75
N PHE A 126 10.96 7.84 4.75
CA PHE A 126 10.84 9.13 4.11
C PHE A 126 9.43 9.66 4.32
N ILE A 127 9.31 10.88 4.81
CA ILE A 127 8.01 11.48 5.14
C ILE A 127 7.82 12.72 4.27
N LYS A 128 6.69 12.77 3.57
CA LYS A 128 6.21 13.96 2.87
C LYS A 128 4.88 14.34 3.48
N SER A 129 4.86 15.45 4.22
CA SER A 129 3.65 16.00 4.83
C SER A 129 3.48 17.48 4.50
N THR A 130 2.24 17.95 4.53
CA THR A 130 1.89 19.37 4.42
C THR A 130 2.29 20.14 5.69
N SER A 131 2.22 19.49 6.85
CA SER A 131 2.61 20.06 8.14
C SER A 131 4.07 19.74 8.46
N GLU A 132 4.78 20.68 9.11
CA GLU A 132 6.15 20.45 9.60
C GLU A 132 6.20 19.43 10.76
N ARG A 133 5.07 19.22 11.43
CA ARG A 133 4.92 18.29 12.54
C ARG A 133 3.83 17.28 12.24
N LEU A 134 4.10 16.03 12.60
CA LEU A 134 3.08 14.98 12.58
C LEU A 134 2.46 14.85 13.96
N PHE A 135 1.14 14.89 14.01
CA PHE A 135 0.40 14.61 15.23
C PHE A 135 0.14 13.11 15.36
N ASN A 136 0.35 12.58 16.56
CA ASN A 136 -0.15 11.26 16.92
C ASN A 136 -1.40 11.47 17.76
N VAL A 137 -2.57 11.22 17.18
CA VAL A 137 -3.85 11.35 17.89
C VAL A 137 -3.94 10.21 18.92
N VAL A 138 -4.12 10.56 20.19
CA VAL A 138 -4.20 9.61 21.30
C VAL A 138 -5.51 9.83 22.06
N TYR A 139 -6.44 8.87 21.97
CA TYR A 139 -7.65 8.85 22.77
C TYR A 139 -7.34 8.20 24.12
N LYS A 140 -7.57 8.94 25.20
CA LYS A 140 -7.22 8.49 26.56
C LYS A 140 -8.16 7.38 27.05
N GLU A 141 -9.34 7.28 26.46
CA GLU A 141 -10.37 6.31 26.77
C GLU A 141 -10.02 4.88 26.33
N ILE A 142 -8.99 4.73 25.50
CA ILE A 142 -8.54 3.46 24.89
C ILE A 142 -7.23 2.96 25.55
N ILE A 143 -6.64 3.74 26.47
CA ILE A 143 -5.42 3.42 27.24
C ILE A 143 -5.83 2.93 28.63
#